data_AF-A0A5R2MXK0-F1
#
_entry.id   AF-A0A5R2MXK0-F1
#
_cell.length_a   1.000
_cell.length_b   1.000
_cell.length_c   1.000
_cell.angle_alpha   90.00
_cell.angle_beta   90.00
_cell.angle_gamma   90.00
#
_symmetry.space_group_name_H-M   'P 1'
#
loop_
_entity.id
_entity.type
_entity.pdbx_description
1 polymer ?
#
loop_
_entity_poly.entity_id
_entity_poly.type
_entity_poly.pdbx_seq_one_letter_code
_entity_poly.pdbx_strand_id
1 'polypeptide(L)'
;EDCKVPAENLLSGEGAGFGIAMAGLDGGRLNIAACSLGGAQSALDKALAYTAERKAFGSKINQFQALQFRLADMETELQAARIFLYAAASKLDRKAPDAGKWSAMAKRFVTDTGFNVA
;
A
#
# COMPACT_ATOMS: atom_id res chain seq x y z
N GLU A 1 -13.66 22.43 23.74
CA GLU A 1 -12.78 23.62 23.86
C GLU A 1 -12.27 23.70 25.31
N ASP A 2 -11.16 24.42 25.55
CA ASP A 2 -10.49 24.57 26.86
C ASP A 2 -10.05 23.25 27.55
N CYS A 3 -9.57 22.29 26.77
CA CYS A 3 -9.02 21.05 27.31
C CYS A 3 -7.68 21.32 28.01
N LYS A 4 -7.65 21.24 29.35
CA LYS A 4 -6.43 21.33 30.14
C LYS A 4 -5.61 20.05 29.98
N VAL A 5 -4.39 20.18 29.49
CA VAL A 5 -3.44 19.06 29.36
C VAL A 5 -2.27 19.31 30.32
N PRO A 6 -1.94 18.34 31.20
CA PRO A 6 -0.81 18.47 32.11
C PRO A 6 0.54 18.60 31.37
N ALA A 7 1.50 19.32 31.96
CA ALA A 7 2.81 19.57 31.32
C ALA A 7 3.61 18.28 31.12
N GLU A 8 3.41 17.29 31.99
CA GLU A 8 4.01 15.95 31.88
C GLU A 8 3.55 15.15 30.66
N ASN A 9 2.44 15.53 30.01
CA ASN A 9 1.99 14.90 28.77
C ASN A 9 2.69 15.46 27.52
N LEU A 10 3.56 16.48 27.66
CA LEU A 10 4.35 17.01 26.56
C LEU A 10 5.33 15.95 26.07
N LEU A 11 5.16 15.53 24.81
CA LEU A 11 6.07 14.59 24.18
C LEU A 11 7.35 15.32 23.74
N SER A 12 8.49 14.86 24.24
CA SER A 12 9.80 15.46 24.03
C SER A 12 9.93 16.84 24.67
N GLY A 13 9.86 17.93 23.90
CA GLY A 13 10.04 19.29 24.39
C GLY A 13 9.25 20.30 23.56
N GLU A 14 9.13 21.53 24.08
CA GLU A 14 8.41 22.60 23.40
C GLU A 14 9.03 22.88 22.02
N GLY A 15 8.19 23.02 20.99
CA GLY A 15 8.62 23.21 19.61
C GLY A 15 9.07 21.95 18.86
N ALA A 16 9.19 20.78 19.51
CA ALA A 16 9.63 19.54 18.86
C ALA A 16 8.55 18.86 17.98
N GLY A 17 7.30 19.31 18.05
CA GLY A 17 6.13 18.62 17.48
C GLY A 17 6.23 18.34 15.98
N PHE A 18 6.76 19.28 15.18
CA PHE A 18 6.90 19.07 13.73
C PHE A 18 7.90 17.96 13.41
N GLY A 19 9.04 17.91 14.11
CA GLY A 19 10.04 16.87 13.92
C GLY A 19 9.51 15.48 14.26
N ILE A 20 8.75 15.37 15.36
CA ILE A 20 8.09 14.12 15.77
C ILE A 20 7.07 13.69 14.71
N ALA A 21 6.22 14.62 14.25
CA ALA A 21 5.21 14.34 13.24
C ALA A 21 5.84 13.83 11.93
N MET A 22 6.93 14.47 11.47
CA MET A 22 7.63 14.03 10.27
C MET A 22 8.32 12.68 10.44
N ALA A 23 8.91 12.40 11.61
CA ALA A 23 9.50 11.10 11.89
C ALA A 23 8.47 9.95 11.88
N GLY A 24 7.25 10.20 12.37
CA GLY A 24 6.15 9.23 12.32
C GLY A 24 5.56 9.03 10.92
N LEU A 25 5.58 10.07 10.09
CA LEU A 25 4.90 10.07 8.79
C LEU A 25 5.52 9.08 7.79
N ASP A 26 6.84 8.88 7.83
CA ASP A 26 7.51 7.95 6.91
C ASP A 26 7.14 6.50 7.18
N GLY A 27 7.01 6.10 8.45
CA GLY A 27 6.46 4.79 8.81
C GLY A 27 4.97 4.68 8.47
N GLY A 28 4.19 5.72 8.79
CA GLY A 28 2.75 5.76 8.48
C GLY A 28 2.44 5.60 6.99
N ARG A 29 3.24 6.23 6.11
CA ARG A 29 3.16 6.10 4.64
C ARG A 29 3.29 4.65 4.18
N LEU A 30 4.29 3.94 4.70
CA LEU A 30 4.53 2.54 4.35
C LEU A 30 3.44 1.61 4.91
N ASN A 31 2.93 1.90 6.11
CA ASN A 31 1.84 1.12 6.69
C ASN A 31 0.55 1.23 5.87
N ILE A 32 0.18 2.43 5.40
CA ILE A 32 -0.97 2.61 4.50
C ILE A 32 -0.75 1.90 3.15
N ALA A 33 0.45 1.97 2.59
CA ALA A 33 0.81 1.24 1.38
C ALA A 33 0.65 -0.29 1.57
N ALA A 34 1.10 -0.83 2.71
CA ALA A 34 0.94 -2.24 3.04
C ALA A 34 -0.52 -2.67 3.14
N CYS A 35 -1.38 -1.86 3.78
CA CYS A 35 -2.82 -2.12 3.83
C CYS A 35 -3.45 -2.16 2.44
N SER A 36 -3.12 -1.20 1.57
CA SER A 36 -3.62 -1.16 0.20
C SER A 36 -3.16 -2.37 -0.62
N LEU A 37 -1.89 -2.76 -0.50
CA LEU A 37 -1.33 -3.95 -1.14
C LEU A 37 -2.07 -5.23 -0.70
N GLY A 38 -2.35 -5.37 0.59
CA GLY A 38 -3.11 -6.52 1.11
C GLY A 38 -4.55 -6.56 0.63
N GLY A 39 -5.23 -5.40 0.57
CA GLY A 39 -6.58 -5.28 0.01
C GLY A 39 -6.65 -5.67 -1.46
N ALA A 40 -5.70 -5.17 -2.26
CA ALA A 40 -5.60 -5.48 -3.68
C ALA A 40 -5.28 -6.97 -3.94
N GLN A 41 -4.42 -7.59 -3.13
CA GLN A 41 -4.21 -9.05 -3.20
C GLN A 41 -5.52 -9.80 -2.95
N SER A 42 -6.27 -9.42 -1.92
CA SER A 42 -7.55 -10.07 -1.63
C SER A 42 -8.55 -9.92 -2.78
N ALA A 43 -8.57 -8.76 -3.45
CA ALA A 43 -9.42 -8.53 -4.62
C ALA A 43 -9.01 -9.43 -5.81
N LEU A 44 -7.71 -9.52 -6.09
CA LEU A 44 -7.18 -10.37 -7.14
C LEU A 44 -7.46 -11.86 -6.88
N ASP A 45 -7.24 -12.34 -5.65
CA ASP A 45 -7.52 -13.73 -5.27
C ASP A 45 -9.00 -14.08 -5.50
N LYS A 46 -9.91 -13.16 -5.12
CA LYS A 46 -11.35 -13.32 -5.36
C LYS A 46 -11.70 -13.29 -6.84
N ALA A 47 -11.06 -12.42 -7.62
CA ALA A 47 -11.27 -12.34 -9.07
C ALA A 47 -10.83 -13.64 -9.78
N LEU A 48 -9.67 -14.19 -9.39
CA LEU A 48 -9.17 -15.47 -9.90
C LEU A 48 -10.13 -16.62 -9.57
N ALA A 49 -10.57 -16.72 -8.31
CA ALA A 49 -11.53 -17.75 -7.89
C ALA A 49 -12.85 -17.63 -8.67
N TYR A 50 -13.45 -16.45 -8.71
CA TYR A 50 -14.72 -16.21 -9.39
C TYR A 50 -14.66 -16.51 -10.89
N THR A 51 -13.60 -16.06 -11.56
CA THR A 51 -13.45 -16.26 -13.01
C THR A 51 -13.22 -17.72 -13.39
N ALA A 52 -12.68 -18.53 -12.48
CA ALA A 52 -12.50 -19.97 -12.66
C ALA A 52 -13.79 -20.80 -12.42
N GLU A 53 -14.77 -20.25 -11.71
CA GLU A 53 -16.04 -20.90 -11.40
C GLU A 53 -17.17 -20.44 -12.34
N ARG A 54 -17.21 -19.14 -12.65
CA ARG A 54 -18.27 -18.53 -13.44
C ARG A 54 -18.23 -19.01 -14.89
N LYS A 55 -19.37 -19.52 -15.36
CA LYS A 55 -19.61 -19.85 -16.77
C LYS A 55 -20.52 -18.82 -17.43
N ALA A 56 -20.17 -18.40 -18.63
CA ALA A 56 -21.00 -17.56 -19.50
C ALA A 56 -20.58 -17.79 -20.96
N PHE A 57 -21.50 -17.61 -21.90
CA PHE A 57 -21.22 -17.77 -23.34
C PHE A 57 -20.59 -19.14 -23.68
N GLY A 58 -21.05 -20.21 -23.01
CA GLY A 58 -20.63 -21.59 -23.27
C GLY A 58 -19.35 -22.07 -22.55
N SER A 59 -18.60 -21.18 -21.91
CA SER A 59 -17.31 -21.51 -21.28
C SER A 59 -17.12 -20.86 -19.90
N LYS A 60 -16.09 -21.30 -19.16
CA LYS A 60 -15.61 -20.56 -17.99
C LYS A 60 -15.07 -19.21 -18.43
N ILE A 61 -15.36 -18.14 -17.70
CA ILE A 61 -15.01 -16.79 -18.18
C ILE A 61 -13.49 -16.53 -18.18
N ASN A 62 -12.72 -17.25 -17.36
CA ASN A 62 -11.25 -17.19 -17.41
C ASN A 62 -10.62 -17.79 -18.69
N GLN A 63 -11.41 -18.38 -19.59
CA GLN A 63 -10.93 -18.84 -20.90
C GLN A 63 -10.96 -17.73 -21.95
N PHE A 64 -11.61 -16.60 -21.68
CA PHE A 64 -11.63 -15.47 -22.60
C PHE A 64 -10.35 -14.63 -22.45
N GLN A 65 -9.61 -14.46 -23.56
CA GLN A 65 -8.31 -13.77 -23.58
C GLN A 65 -8.35 -12.37 -22.95
N ALA A 66 -9.41 -11.59 -23.21
CA ALA A 66 -9.54 -10.25 -22.65
C ALA A 66 -9.61 -10.22 -21.10
N LEU A 67 -10.08 -11.29 -20.47
CA LEU A 67 -10.04 -11.43 -19.00
C LEU A 67 -8.69 -11.94 -18.53
N GLN A 68 -8.04 -12.83 -19.28
CA GLN A 68 -6.68 -13.30 -18.98
C GLN A 68 -5.68 -12.15 -18.98
N PHE A 69 -5.75 -11.25 -19.96
CA PHE A 69 -4.89 -10.07 -20.03
C PHE A 69 -5.08 -9.17 -18.81
N ARG A 70 -6.33 -8.87 -18.45
CA ARG A 70 -6.61 -8.07 -17.24
C ARG A 70 -6.06 -8.70 -15.96
N LEU A 71 -6.25 -10.00 -15.76
CA LEU A 71 -5.72 -10.70 -14.59
C LEU A 71 -4.19 -10.71 -14.57
N ALA A 72 -3.55 -10.85 -15.74
CA ALA A 72 -2.10 -10.81 -15.87
C ALA A 72 -1.53 -9.41 -15.55
N ASP A 73 -2.20 -8.36 -16.01
CA ASP A 73 -1.81 -6.97 -15.71
C ASP A 73 -1.94 -6.70 -14.20
N MET A 74 -3.08 -7.08 -13.59
CA MET A 74 -3.31 -6.94 -12.15
C MET A 74 -2.22 -7.61 -11.31
N GLU A 75 -1.89 -8.88 -11.61
CA GLU A 75 -0.83 -9.61 -10.91
C GLU A 75 0.52 -8.92 -11.09
N THR A 76 0.86 -8.53 -12.32
CA THR A 76 2.15 -7.90 -12.63
C THR A 76 2.33 -6.57 -11.90
N GLU A 77 1.31 -5.71 -11.94
CA GLU A 77 1.35 -4.42 -11.24
C GLU A 77 1.42 -4.62 -9.72
N LEU A 78 0.66 -5.58 -9.18
CA LEU A 78 0.67 -5.87 -7.75
C LEU A 78 2.04 -6.38 -7.27
N GLN A 79 2.73 -7.20 -8.07
CA GLN A 79 4.10 -7.63 -7.76
C GLN A 79 5.09 -6.46 -7.81
N ALA A 80 4.96 -5.56 -8.79
CA ALA A 80 5.79 -4.35 -8.84
C ALA A 80 5.57 -3.47 -7.60
N ALA A 81 4.31 -3.29 -7.18
CA ALA A 81 3.96 -2.55 -5.97
C ALA A 81 4.54 -3.21 -4.70
N ARG A 82 4.44 -4.54 -4.60
CA ARG A 82 5.02 -5.31 -3.50
C ARG A 82 6.53 -5.10 -3.41
N ILE A 83 7.26 -5.32 -4.49
CA ILE A 83 8.73 -5.16 -4.49
C ILE A 83 9.12 -3.74 -4.09
N PHE A 84 8.41 -2.73 -4.62
CA PHE A 84 8.73 -1.34 -4.32
C PHE A 84 8.47 -0.97 -2.86
N LEU A 85 7.36 -1.46 -2.29
CA LEU A 85 7.04 -1.29 -0.86
C LEU A 85 8.14 -1.87 0.03
N TYR A 86 8.55 -3.12 -0.21
CA TYR A 86 9.58 -3.77 0.58
C TYR A 86 10.95 -3.11 0.44
N ALA A 87 11.28 -2.59 -0.75
CA ALA A 87 12.50 -1.81 -0.95
C ALA A 87 12.50 -0.50 -0.14
N ALA A 88 11.37 0.22 -0.11
CA ALA A 88 11.22 1.43 0.67
C ALA A 88 11.24 1.15 2.20
N ALA A 89 10.59 0.09 2.65
CA ALA A 89 10.61 -0.35 4.05
C ALA A 89 12.04 -0.70 4.51
N SER A 90 12.77 -1.49 3.72
CA SER A 90 14.17 -1.82 4.00
C SER A 90 15.06 -0.58 4.11
N LYS A 91 14.81 0.46 3.30
CA LYS A 91 15.52 1.75 3.41
C LYS A 91 15.18 2.49 4.70
N LEU A 92 13.92 2.49 5.12
CA LEU A 92 13.51 3.10 6.39
C LEU A 92 14.16 2.39 7.57
N ASP A 93 14.12 1.06 7.61
CA ASP A 93 14.70 0.25 8.70
C ASP A 93 16.21 0.48 8.85
N ARG A 94 16.92 0.60 7.71
CA ARG A 94 18.35 0.88 7.66
C ARG A 94 18.71 2.34 7.87
N LYS A 95 17.73 3.22 8.11
CA LYS A 95 17.91 4.68 8.25
C LYS A 95 18.67 5.29 7.07
N ALA A 96 18.37 4.83 5.85
CA ALA A 96 19.00 5.36 4.66
C ALA A 96 18.69 6.87 4.53
N PRO A 97 19.63 7.69 4.04
CA PRO A 97 19.45 9.15 3.94
C PRO A 97 18.30 9.55 3.00
N ASP A 98 17.91 8.67 2.07
CA ASP A 98 16.81 8.86 1.14
C ASP A 98 15.50 8.16 1.55
N ALA A 99 15.42 7.60 2.77
CA ALA A 99 14.26 6.83 3.23
C ALA A 99 12.93 7.57 3.08
N GLY A 100 12.84 8.83 3.52
CA GLY A 100 11.58 9.60 3.44
C GLY A 100 11.10 9.82 2.00
N LYS A 101 12.01 10.02 1.05
CA LYS A 101 11.69 10.09 -0.38
C LYS A 101 11.10 8.76 -0.87
N TRP A 102 11.71 7.65 -0.50
CA TRP A 102 11.22 6.31 -0.87
C TRP A 102 9.87 5.98 -0.23
N SER A 103 9.67 6.33 1.05
CA SER A 103 8.37 6.16 1.71
C SER A 103 7.25 6.94 1.02
N ALA A 104 7.52 8.17 0.58
CA ALA A 104 6.56 8.96 -0.18
C ALA A 104 6.25 8.34 -1.55
N MET A 105 7.26 7.91 -2.30
CA MET A 105 7.08 7.26 -3.60
C MET A 105 6.32 5.93 -3.48
N ALA A 106 6.69 5.10 -2.50
CA ALA A 106 6.03 3.83 -2.23
C ALA A 106 4.57 4.04 -1.85
N LYS A 107 4.26 4.99 -0.94
CA LYS A 107 2.87 5.32 -0.62
C LYS A 107 2.09 5.66 -1.88
N ARG A 108 2.59 6.59 -2.70
CA ARG A 108 1.88 7.01 -3.91
C ARG A 108 1.63 5.83 -4.84
N PHE A 109 2.71 5.16 -5.27
CA PHE A 109 2.62 4.10 -6.27
C PHE A 109 1.75 2.93 -5.78
N VAL A 110 2.01 2.43 -4.58
CA VAL A 110 1.32 1.23 -4.07
C VAL A 110 -0.16 1.51 -3.83
N THR A 111 -0.54 2.69 -3.35
CA THR A 111 -1.96 3.00 -3.18
C THR A 111 -2.70 3.20 -4.50
N ASP A 112 -2.03 3.78 -5.51
CA ASP A 112 -2.63 3.98 -6.83
C ASP A 112 -2.80 2.62 -7.54
N THR A 113 -1.76 1.77 -7.53
CA THR A 113 -1.84 0.39 -8.05
C THR A 113 -2.88 -0.43 -7.30
N GLY A 114 -2.90 -0.34 -5.97
CA GLY A 114 -3.86 -1.08 -5.16
C GLY A 114 -5.30 -0.69 -5.43
N PHE A 115 -5.57 0.59 -5.75
CA PHE A 115 -6.87 1.05 -6.21
C PHE A 115 -7.23 0.55 -7.61
N ASN A 116 -6.28 0.50 -8.55
CA ASN A 116 -6.55 0.01 -9.90
C ASN A 116 -6.82 -1.51 -9.95
N VAL A 117 -6.20 -2.27 -9.04
CA VAL A 117 -6.36 -3.72 -8.93
C VAL A 117 -7.64 -4.13 -8.19
N ALA A 118 -8.18 -3.30 -7.29
CA ALA A 118 -9.32 -3.64 -6.44
C ALA A 118 -10.64 -3.05 -6.93
#